data_AF-A0A6P3X4Q7-F1
#
_entry.id   AF-A0A6P3X4Q7-F1
#
_cell.length_a   1.000
_cell.length_b   1.000
_cell.length_c   1.000
_cell.angle_alpha   90.00
_cell.angle_beta   90.00
_cell.angle_gamma   90.00
#
_symmetry.space_group_name_H-M   'P 1'
#
loop_
_entity.id
_entity.type
_entity.pdbx_description
1 polymer ?
#
loop_
_entity_poly.entity_id
_entity_poly.type
_entity_poly.pdbx_seq_one_letter_code
_entity_poly.pdbx_strand_id
1 'polypeptide(L)'
;MDAEYAYTKKRMHFGKRCNFSDVDTIEVDIKSNPGIMSNYVRMDPVTHSTQCSKVYAVHEVNTTTATFRDNKMYHYEGGWPKDINMKDLEQTVRYRRKIEKDELYIHTMLQLLPSMEHCILQNNACNIYEQYFADVEMTPLIQRAFSRTVNVYRDPSNAKRQVTHLSWSPDQGNRFAASYCNVDFKKSSGSNHTSYVWEVENPNSAYMTLKPFCPLLTLEYSPKDSNTLVGGLMTGQVACWDIRRGPEAVDTSSVEFSHRDPCDKALWINSKTGTEFFSASKDGQIKWWDTRKMQVPTETLVIDLLKPEEQNVDKATGISALQFEPSMGTRFMCGLENGVVISGNRKGKTPSEKIATRFKAQYGPVISLERNPTFVKNFLTVGDWTSRIWSEDCRESCIAWTPGHRDFLTSGAWSSTRYSVYFLTKTDGTLDVWDFLIQQDSPVLSVKVCDETLTCIRPHEQGQLAAVANKRGATYLVEFSEALTVNQKNDKLLLTALLDRETRREKVIEAKNRELRLKMRAFKAHGESDLVDSSAKTDEREDSKDTSNGLKNTMIMQCEQDYENLINEELAREAEANNVELNNNNVLQNGTITS
;
A
#
# COMPACT_ATOMS: atom_id res chain seq x y z
N MET A 1 -16.30 26.89 83.60
CA MET A 1 -17.75 27.09 83.44
C MET A 1 -17.92 28.50 82.94
N ASP A 2 -18.29 28.61 81.67
CA ASP A 2 -18.41 29.86 80.92
C ASP A 2 -19.41 30.81 81.56
N ALA A 3 -19.12 32.11 81.47
CA ALA A 3 -20.14 33.15 81.49
C ALA A 3 -19.58 34.43 80.86
N GLU A 4 -19.25 34.40 79.56
CA GLU A 4 -19.19 35.67 78.82
C GLU A 4 -20.62 36.19 78.63
N TYR A 5 -21.05 37.05 79.55
CA TYR A 5 -22.34 37.73 79.46
C TYR A 5 -22.17 39.04 78.70
N ALA A 6 -22.57 39.06 77.42
CA ALA A 6 -22.45 40.24 76.57
C ALA A 6 -23.63 41.22 76.82
N TYR A 7 -23.35 42.36 77.45
CA TYR A 7 -24.32 43.45 77.58
C TYR A 7 -24.48 44.22 76.27
N THR A 8 -25.70 44.27 75.74
CA THR A 8 -26.05 45.06 74.55
C THR A 8 -27.03 46.19 74.91
N LYS A 9 -26.71 47.43 74.52
CA LYS A 9 -27.55 48.62 74.74
C LYS A 9 -27.83 49.31 73.42
N LYS A 10 -29.10 49.63 73.15
CA LYS A 10 -29.53 50.24 71.88
C LYS A 10 -28.95 51.66 71.72
N ARG A 11 -28.45 51.96 70.52
CA ARG A 11 -27.72 53.18 70.17
C ARG A 11 -28.46 54.49 70.48
N MET A 12 -29.79 54.50 70.40
CA MET A 12 -30.62 55.68 70.76
C MET A 12 -30.55 56.07 72.24
N HIS A 13 -30.02 55.19 73.10
CA HIS A 13 -29.87 55.42 74.53
C HIS A 13 -28.43 55.78 74.91
N PHE A 14 -27.55 56.01 73.93
CA PHE A 14 -26.21 56.54 74.16
C PHE A 14 -26.30 58.06 74.32
N GLY A 15 -25.70 58.59 75.39
CA GLY A 15 -25.73 60.03 75.72
C GLY A 15 -26.84 60.46 76.69
N LYS A 16 -27.72 59.56 77.17
CA LYS A 16 -28.59 59.86 78.33
C LYS A 16 -27.75 59.87 79.62
N ARG A 17 -27.98 60.86 80.51
CA ARG A 17 -27.29 60.95 81.81
C ARG A 17 -27.56 59.68 82.65
N CYS A 18 -26.49 59.04 83.14
CA CYS A 18 -26.56 57.96 84.12
C CYS A 18 -26.49 58.57 85.53
N ASN A 19 -27.49 58.32 86.38
CA ASN A 19 -27.45 58.67 87.80
C ASN A 19 -26.88 57.47 88.57
N PHE A 20 -25.66 57.58 89.08
CA PHE A 20 -25.08 56.60 90.01
C PHE A 20 -25.27 57.10 91.45
N SER A 21 -25.76 56.23 92.34
CA SER A 21 -25.86 56.48 93.79
C SER A 21 -25.20 55.33 94.54
N ASP A 22 -24.32 55.64 95.50
CA ASP A 22 -23.47 54.70 96.24
C ASP A 22 -24.15 54.15 97.50
N VAL A 23 -24.90 53.04 97.43
CA VAL A 23 -25.29 52.30 98.65
C VAL A 23 -25.51 50.81 98.34
N ASP A 24 -24.65 49.94 98.88
CA ASP A 24 -25.04 48.77 99.68
C ASP A 24 -23.80 47.91 100.02
N THR A 25 -23.24 48.17 101.19
CA THR A 25 -22.20 47.36 101.84
C THR A 25 -22.78 46.07 102.41
N ILE A 26 -22.19 44.92 102.07
CA ILE A 26 -22.56 43.61 102.63
C ILE A 26 -21.57 43.28 103.76
N GLU A 27 -22.05 43.23 105.00
CA GLU A 27 -21.27 42.78 106.17
C GLU A 27 -21.39 41.26 106.33
N VAL A 28 -20.25 40.57 106.48
CA VAL A 28 -20.18 39.12 106.71
C VAL A 28 -19.37 38.84 107.97
N ASP A 29 -19.96 38.11 108.91
CA ASP A 29 -19.31 37.65 110.15
C ASP A 29 -18.70 36.25 109.94
N ILE A 30 -17.36 36.13 110.09
CA ILE A 30 -16.61 34.88 109.88
C ILE A 30 -16.11 34.36 111.24
N LYS A 31 -16.66 33.24 111.70
CA LYS A 31 -16.27 32.61 112.97
C LYS A 31 -14.95 31.83 112.85
N SER A 32 -14.14 31.87 113.91
CA SER A 32 -12.83 31.21 113.99
C SER A 32 -12.92 29.67 113.96
N ASN A 33 -12.09 29.03 113.13
CA ASN A 33 -12.05 27.57 112.96
C ASN A 33 -11.06 26.90 113.95
N PRO A 34 -11.53 26.11 114.93
CA PRO A 34 -10.71 25.59 116.04
C PRO A 34 -9.61 24.60 115.64
N GLY A 35 -9.65 24.01 114.43
CA GLY A 35 -8.64 23.05 113.95
C GLY A 35 -7.28 23.67 113.55
N ILE A 36 -7.22 25.00 113.36
CA ILE A 36 -6.00 25.72 112.93
C ILE A 36 -5.14 26.13 114.14
N MET A 37 -5.69 26.05 115.35
CA MET A 37 -5.07 26.47 116.60
C MET A 37 -3.86 25.61 117.02
N SER A 38 -3.78 24.36 116.56
CA SER A 38 -2.63 23.47 116.83
C SER A 38 -1.34 23.89 116.12
N ASN A 39 -1.46 24.67 115.04
CA ASN A 39 -0.33 25.15 114.23
C ASN A 39 0.10 26.58 114.60
N TYR A 40 -0.45 27.10 115.70
CA TYR A 40 -0.09 28.43 116.20
C TYR A 40 1.31 28.40 116.80
N VAL A 41 2.28 28.95 116.08
CA VAL A 41 3.62 29.25 116.61
C VAL A 41 3.68 30.75 116.83
N ARG A 42 3.93 31.16 118.08
CA ARG A 42 4.13 32.57 118.42
C ARG A 42 5.49 33.01 117.87
N MET A 43 5.46 33.76 116.76
CA MET A 43 6.62 34.41 116.19
C MET A 43 6.67 35.86 116.67
N ASP A 44 7.83 36.27 117.21
CA ASP A 44 8.12 37.61 117.74
C ASP A 44 9.64 37.81 117.56
N PRO A 45 10.13 38.63 116.62
CA PRO A 45 9.44 39.72 115.91
C PRO A 45 8.82 39.28 114.58
N VAL A 46 7.74 39.96 114.17
CA VAL A 46 7.11 39.74 112.85
C VAL A 46 6.93 41.09 112.15
N THR A 47 7.68 41.28 111.06
CA THR A 47 7.49 42.39 110.12
C THR A 47 6.48 41.95 109.07
N HIS A 48 5.23 42.40 109.19
CA HIS A 48 4.21 42.23 108.17
C HIS A 48 3.97 43.56 107.45
N SER A 49 4.07 43.58 106.12
CA SER A 49 3.70 44.75 105.33
C SER A 49 2.21 44.72 105.03
N THR A 50 1.48 45.70 105.55
CA THR A 50 0.09 46.00 105.15
C THR A 50 0.08 47.20 104.21
N GLN A 51 -0.42 47.03 103.00
CA GLN A 51 -0.56 48.08 102.00
C GLN A 51 -1.97 48.68 102.08
N CYS A 52 -2.09 49.93 102.56
CA CYS A 52 -3.31 50.72 102.51
C CYS A 52 -3.25 51.68 101.31
N SER A 53 -3.50 51.17 100.11
CA SER A 53 -3.68 51.98 98.90
C SER A 53 -5.13 51.89 98.43
N LYS A 54 -5.69 52.96 97.85
CA LYS A 54 -7.02 52.93 97.23
C LYS A 54 -7.10 51.78 96.23
N VAL A 55 -8.07 50.89 96.38
CA VAL A 55 -8.35 49.81 95.42
C VAL A 55 -9.07 50.45 94.24
N TYR A 56 -8.40 50.47 93.09
CA TYR A 56 -9.00 50.90 91.83
C TYR A 56 -9.55 49.67 91.10
N ALA A 57 -10.80 49.74 90.64
CA ALA A 57 -11.32 48.77 89.70
C ALA A 57 -10.77 49.07 88.30
N VAL A 58 -10.14 48.09 87.67
CA VAL A 58 -9.68 48.20 86.27
C VAL A 58 -10.81 47.73 85.37
N HIS A 59 -11.29 48.63 84.51
CA HIS A 59 -12.12 48.29 83.37
C HIS A 59 -11.28 48.46 82.11
N GLU A 60 -10.98 47.36 81.42
CA GLU A 60 -10.42 47.44 80.08
C GLU A 60 -11.54 47.75 79.08
N VAL A 61 -11.51 48.98 78.56
CA VAL A 61 -12.35 49.39 77.44
C VAL A 61 -11.45 49.50 76.22
N ASN A 62 -11.43 48.46 75.40
CA ASN A 62 -10.77 48.49 74.10
C ASN A 62 -11.76 49.02 73.06
N THR A 63 -11.73 50.32 72.78
CA THR A 63 -12.38 50.86 71.58
C THR A 63 -11.43 50.70 70.41
N THR A 64 -11.87 50.05 69.35
CA THR A 64 -11.12 50.06 68.09
C THR A 64 -10.95 51.51 67.62
N THR A 65 -9.71 51.91 67.35
CA THR A 65 -9.41 53.25 66.82
C THR A 65 -10.09 53.39 65.47
N ALA A 66 -11.07 54.29 65.36
CA ALA A 66 -11.65 54.66 64.07
C ALA A 66 -10.59 55.42 63.27
N THR A 67 -9.98 54.75 62.30
CA THR A 67 -9.01 55.35 61.39
C THR A 67 -9.76 56.17 60.34
N PHE A 68 -9.77 57.48 60.49
CA PHE A 68 -10.19 58.38 59.42
C PHE A 68 -9.04 58.53 58.44
N ARG A 69 -9.27 58.20 57.16
CA ARG A 69 -8.29 58.36 56.09
C ARG A 69 -8.74 59.49 55.19
N ASP A 70 -7.95 60.56 55.17
CA ASP A 70 -8.14 61.67 54.24
C ASP A 70 -7.49 61.28 52.91
N ASN A 71 -8.29 60.75 51.97
CA ASN A 71 -7.79 60.32 50.67
C ASN A 71 -7.68 61.53 49.74
N LYS A 72 -6.47 62.04 49.55
CA LYS A 72 -6.15 63.02 48.49
C LYS A 72 -5.76 62.28 47.22
N MET A 73 -6.28 62.74 46.08
CA MET A 73 -5.92 62.21 44.77
C MET A 73 -4.79 63.08 44.19
N TYR A 74 -3.59 62.51 44.09
CA TYR A 74 -2.47 63.12 43.36
C TYR A 74 -2.49 62.57 41.93
N HIS A 75 -2.89 63.40 40.96
CA HIS A 75 -2.68 63.10 39.54
C HIS A 75 -1.23 63.48 39.18
N TYR A 76 -0.39 62.48 38.90
CA TYR A 76 0.92 62.71 38.29
C TYR A 76 0.78 62.56 36.77
N GLU A 77 0.29 63.61 36.11
CA GLU A 77 0.29 63.70 34.66
C GLU A 77 1.37 64.71 34.24
N GLY A 78 2.51 64.19 33.78
CA GLY A 78 3.57 65.00 33.15
C GLY A 78 4.77 65.31 34.03
N GLY A 79 5.97 65.11 33.47
CA GLY A 79 7.27 65.42 34.08
C GLY A 79 7.78 66.83 33.74
N TRP A 80 6.90 67.79 33.52
CA TRP A 80 7.30 69.18 33.27
C TRP A 80 7.88 69.80 34.55
N PRO A 81 8.89 70.67 34.46
CA PRO A 81 9.35 71.45 35.61
C PRO A 81 8.21 72.23 36.28
N LYS A 82 8.32 72.43 37.60
CA LYS A 82 7.28 73.04 38.44
C LYS A 82 6.79 74.41 37.96
N ASP A 83 7.62 75.14 37.22
CA ASP A 83 7.35 76.51 36.76
C ASP A 83 6.63 76.58 35.40
N ILE A 84 6.36 75.43 34.76
CA ILE A 84 5.79 75.38 33.42
C ILE A 84 4.38 74.80 33.48
N ASN A 85 3.42 75.56 33.00
CA ASN A 85 2.04 75.09 32.93
C ASN A 85 1.84 74.16 31.73
N MET A 86 1.57 72.87 32.00
CA MET A 86 1.24 71.86 30.98
C MET A 86 0.09 72.28 30.05
N LYS A 87 -0.89 73.02 30.58
CA LYS A 87 -2.10 73.39 29.83
C LYS A 87 -1.85 74.53 28.85
N ASP A 88 -0.72 75.22 28.97
CA ASP A 88 -0.31 76.28 28.06
C ASP A 88 0.62 75.70 26.97
N LEU A 89 0.05 75.51 25.78
CA LEU A 89 0.76 74.96 24.63
C LEU A 89 1.97 75.82 24.24
N GLU A 90 1.88 77.14 24.43
CA GLU A 90 2.96 78.05 24.05
C GLU A 90 4.16 77.91 24.99
N GLN A 91 3.90 77.76 26.29
CA GLN A 91 4.95 77.52 27.29
C GLN A 91 5.66 76.18 27.07
N THR A 92 4.93 75.10 26.79
CA THR A 92 5.55 73.78 26.54
C THR A 92 6.40 73.74 25.26
N VAL A 93 6.00 74.47 24.21
CA VAL A 93 6.77 74.61 22.97
C VAL A 93 8.01 75.48 23.20
N ARG A 94 7.87 76.61 23.92
CA ARG A 94 9.02 77.47 24.28
C ARG A 94 10.06 76.71 25.11
N TYR A 95 9.62 75.88 26.06
CA TYR A 95 10.54 75.05 26.85
C TYR A 95 11.26 73.99 26.02
N ARG A 96 10.55 73.25 25.16
CA ARG A 96 11.18 72.28 24.24
C ARG A 96 12.21 72.95 23.33
N ARG A 97 11.86 74.09 22.74
CA ARG A 97 12.79 74.88 21.91
C ARG A 97 13.99 75.40 22.70
N LYS A 98 13.83 75.68 23.99
CA LYS A 98 14.94 76.08 24.86
C LYS A 98 15.92 74.92 25.08
N ILE A 99 15.41 73.71 25.32
CA ILE A 99 16.23 72.50 25.46
C ILE A 99 16.88 72.10 24.13
N GLU A 100 16.14 72.13 23.03
CA GLU A 100 16.66 71.77 21.70
C GLU A 100 17.79 72.71 21.23
N LYS A 101 17.79 73.96 21.70
CA LYS A 101 18.85 74.94 21.44
C LYS A 101 20.03 74.85 22.40
N ASP A 102 19.94 74.04 23.45
CA ASP A 102 21.04 73.82 24.37
C ASP A 102 22.16 73.06 23.66
N GLU A 103 23.39 73.59 23.71
CA GLU A 103 24.55 72.96 23.08
C GLU A 103 24.82 71.57 23.67
N LEU A 104 24.50 71.37 24.95
CA LEU A 104 24.65 70.07 25.62
C LEU A 104 23.68 69.02 25.04
N TYR A 105 22.46 69.42 24.68
CA TYR A 105 21.48 68.55 24.05
C TYR A 105 21.96 68.12 22.65
N ILE A 106 22.46 69.06 21.85
CA ILE A 106 22.97 68.75 20.51
C ILE A 106 24.20 67.82 20.60
N HIS A 107 25.12 68.09 21.52
CA HIS A 107 26.32 67.27 21.71
C HIS A 107 25.97 65.84 22.14
N THR A 108 25.07 65.67 23.11
CA THR A 108 24.63 64.35 23.57
C THR A 108 23.86 63.57 22.50
N MET A 109 23.00 64.24 21.71
CA MET A 109 22.32 63.61 20.58
C MET A 109 23.31 63.14 19.51
N LEU A 110 24.27 63.98 19.12
CA LEU A 110 25.30 63.61 18.14
C LEU A 110 26.22 62.48 18.64
N GLN A 111 26.39 62.33 19.95
CA GLN A 111 27.14 61.22 20.54
C GLN A 111 26.34 59.90 20.54
N LEU A 112 25.03 59.96 20.77
CA LEU A 112 24.18 58.76 20.86
C LEU A 112 23.72 58.24 19.49
N LEU A 113 23.55 59.12 18.51
CA LEU A 113 23.10 58.76 17.15
C LEU A 113 23.95 57.68 16.47
N PRO A 114 25.30 57.75 16.46
CA PRO A 114 26.12 56.70 15.85
C PRO A 114 25.94 55.33 16.50
N SER A 115 25.75 55.29 17.83
CA SER A 115 25.54 54.03 18.55
C SER A 115 24.18 53.41 18.22
N MET A 116 23.14 54.25 18.11
CA MET A 116 21.81 53.81 17.69
C MET A 116 21.82 53.33 16.24
N GLU A 117 22.45 54.09 15.34
CA GLU A 117 22.58 53.75 13.91
C GLU A 117 23.31 52.41 13.74
N HIS A 118 24.39 52.17 14.49
CA HIS A 118 25.10 50.90 14.49
C HIS A 118 24.17 49.73 14.84
N CYS A 119 23.34 49.86 15.88
CA CYS A 119 22.40 48.80 16.28
C CYS A 119 21.35 48.52 15.19
N ILE A 120 20.87 49.55 14.50
CA ILE A 120 19.91 49.41 13.40
C ILE A 120 20.56 48.70 12.21
N LEU A 121 21.76 49.12 11.80
CA LEU A 121 22.50 48.49 10.71
C LEU A 121 22.85 47.04 11.03
N GLN A 122 23.19 46.73 12.29
CA GLN A 122 23.46 45.37 12.74
C GLN A 122 22.21 44.47 12.66
N ASN A 123 21.05 44.95 13.10
CA ASN A 123 19.79 44.19 13.01
C ASN A 123 19.36 43.94 11.56
N ASN A 124 19.66 44.88 10.65
CA ASN A 124 19.38 44.72 9.22
C ASN A 124 20.40 43.83 8.50
N ALA A 125 21.61 43.66 9.02
CA ALA A 125 22.65 42.85 8.39
C ALA A 125 22.30 41.35 8.40
N CYS A 126 21.64 40.87 9.45
CA CYS A 126 21.16 39.49 9.53
C CYS A 126 19.95 39.40 10.46
N ASN A 127 18.85 38.86 9.94
CA ASN A 127 17.66 38.61 10.75
C ASN A 127 17.86 37.34 11.59
N ILE A 128 18.40 37.51 12.79
CA ILE A 128 18.60 36.42 13.76
C ILE A 128 17.30 35.74 14.22
N TYR A 129 16.15 36.32 13.91
CA TYR A 129 14.84 35.77 14.26
C TYR A 129 14.19 34.98 13.11
N GLU A 130 14.82 34.90 11.94
CA GLU A 130 14.33 34.10 10.82
C GLU A 130 14.51 32.60 11.11
N GLN A 131 13.40 31.86 11.15
CA GLN A 131 13.43 30.41 11.26
C GLN A 131 13.46 29.80 9.85
N TYR A 132 14.62 29.29 9.45
CA TYR A 132 14.73 28.55 8.21
C TYR A 132 13.82 27.32 8.21
N PHE A 133 13.13 27.09 7.09
CA PHE A 133 12.26 25.94 6.85
C PHE A 133 11.00 25.85 7.74
N ALA A 134 10.53 26.97 8.30
CA ALA A 134 9.29 27.00 9.08
C ALA A 134 8.06 26.49 8.29
N ASP A 135 8.03 26.73 6.98
CA ASP A 135 6.91 26.36 6.10
C ASP A 135 7.13 25.05 5.33
N VAL A 136 8.23 24.32 5.59
CA VAL A 136 8.53 23.08 4.87
C VAL A 136 8.01 21.89 5.66
N GLU A 137 6.95 21.27 5.16
CA GLU A 137 6.47 19.99 5.68
C GLU A 137 7.55 18.90 5.51
N MET A 138 7.92 18.22 6.60
CA MET A 138 8.87 17.11 6.55
C MET A 138 8.34 15.98 5.66
N THR A 139 8.91 15.86 4.46
CA THR A 139 8.62 14.72 3.58
C THR A 139 9.56 13.56 3.95
N PRO A 140 9.05 12.34 4.20
CA PRO A 140 9.91 11.19 4.50
C PRO A 140 10.81 10.88 3.30
N LEU A 141 12.13 10.79 3.54
CA LEU A 141 13.15 10.55 2.50
C LEU A 141 13.03 9.19 1.82
N ILE A 142 12.42 8.20 2.49
CA ILE A 142 12.25 6.83 1.97
C ILE A 142 10.81 6.41 2.25
N GLN A 143 10.01 6.30 1.20
CA GLN A 143 8.72 5.62 1.29
C GLN A 143 8.97 4.13 1.49
N ARG A 144 8.67 3.61 2.69
CA ARG A 144 8.84 2.18 2.98
C ARG A 144 7.68 1.38 2.40
N ALA A 145 8.02 0.36 1.60
CA ALA A 145 7.07 -0.66 1.18
C ALA A 145 6.77 -1.58 2.36
N PHE A 146 5.51 -1.67 2.78
CA PHE A 146 5.06 -2.63 3.77
C PHE A 146 3.65 -3.09 3.44
N SER A 147 3.24 -4.19 4.06
CA SER A 147 1.86 -4.66 4.01
C SER A 147 1.40 -5.08 5.40
N ARG A 148 0.08 -5.07 5.62
CA ARG A 148 -0.54 -5.60 6.84
C ARG A 148 -1.79 -6.40 6.48
N THR A 149 -2.04 -7.50 7.16
CA THR A 149 -3.32 -8.21 7.06
C THR A 149 -4.35 -7.51 7.92
N VAL A 150 -5.42 -7.01 7.32
CA VAL A 150 -6.51 -6.30 8.00
C VAL A 150 -7.53 -7.30 8.54
N ASN A 151 -8.10 -8.11 7.65
CA ASN A 151 -9.17 -9.05 7.97
C ASN A 151 -8.88 -10.43 7.37
N VAL A 152 -9.43 -11.47 8.00
CA VAL A 152 -9.35 -12.85 7.51
C VAL A 152 -10.75 -13.47 7.50
N TYR A 153 -11.23 -13.80 6.32
CA TYR A 153 -12.54 -14.43 6.09
C TYR A 153 -12.33 -15.93 5.97
N ARG A 154 -13.03 -16.70 6.79
CA ARG A 154 -12.91 -18.17 6.81
C ARG A 154 -14.21 -18.79 6.35
N ASP A 155 -14.11 -19.84 5.55
CA ASP A 155 -15.26 -20.65 5.14
C ASP A 155 -16.08 -21.09 6.38
N PRO A 156 -17.36 -20.71 6.50
CA PRO A 156 -18.25 -21.16 7.57
C PRO A 156 -18.53 -22.67 7.54
N SER A 157 -18.25 -23.34 6.41
CA SER A 157 -18.40 -24.78 6.29
C SER A 157 -17.32 -25.53 7.08
N ASN A 158 -17.73 -26.60 7.78
CA ASN A 158 -16.79 -27.46 8.52
C ASN A 158 -15.78 -28.18 7.59
N ALA A 159 -16.16 -28.40 6.32
CA ALA A 159 -15.28 -29.00 5.34
C ALA A 159 -14.30 -27.96 4.79
N LYS A 160 -12.99 -28.25 4.87
CA LYS A 160 -11.93 -27.39 4.32
C LYS A 160 -11.97 -27.47 2.79
N ARG A 161 -12.48 -26.42 2.15
CA ARG A 161 -12.58 -26.27 0.69
C ARG A 161 -11.61 -25.18 0.24
N GLN A 162 -11.08 -25.28 -0.97
CA GLN A 162 -10.22 -24.22 -1.51
C GLN A 162 -11.05 -23.09 -2.09
N VAL A 163 -10.54 -21.86 -1.98
CA VAL A 163 -11.11 -20.72 -2.71
C VAL A 163 -10.59 -20.77 -4.15
N THR A 164 -11.49 -20.84 -5.12
CA THR A 164 -11.12 -20.97 -6.54
C THR A 164 -11.14 -19.65 -7.29
N HIS A 165 -12.02 -18.73 -6.93
CA HIS A 165 -12.10 -17.39 -7.53
C HIS A 165 -12.54 -16.34 -6.51
N LEU A 166 -12.10 -15.11 -6.74
CA LEU A 166 -12.47 -13.91 -6.00
C LEU A 166 -12.94 -12.86 -6.99
N SER A 167 -13.94 -12.06 -6.61
CA SER A 167 -14.43 -10.94 -7.41
C SER A 167 -14.95 -9.82 -6.51
N TRP A 168 -14.53 -8.59 -6.78
CA TRP A 168 -14.96 -7.41 -6.03
C TRP A 168 -16.30 -6.88 -6.55
N SER A 169 -17.15 -6.38 -5.66
CA SER A 169 -18.38 -5.71 -6.07
C SER A 169 -18.05 -4.34 -6.68
N PRO A 170 -18.73 -3.89 -7.74
CA PRO A 170 -18.52 -2.57 -8.36
C PRO A 170 -18.98 -1.40 -7.46
N ASP A 171 -19.65 -1.68 -6.34
CA ASP A 171 -20.17 -0.70 -5.39
C ASP A 171 -19.09 -0.26 -4.41
N GLN A 172 -18.08 0.44 -4.94
CA GLN A 172 -16.86 0.88 -4.21
C GLN A 172 -16.01 -0.27 -3.61
N GLY A 173 -16.34 -1.52 -3.93
CA GLY A 173 -15.66 -2.72 -3.42
C GLY A 173 -15.89 -3.02 -1.94
N ASN A 174 -16.99 -2.52 -1.35
CA ASN A 174 -17.37 -2.82 0.03
C ASN A 174 -17.68 -4.32 0.27
N ARG A 175 -17.93 -5.07 -0.80
CA ARG A 175 -18.19 -6.51 -0.77
C ARG A 175 -17.32 -7.24 -1.78
N PHE A 176 -17.06 -8.52 -1.52
CA PHE A 176 -16.45 -9.42 -2.49
C PHE A 176 -17.12 -10.79 -2.46
N ALA A 177 -17.12 -11.44 -3.60
CA ALA A 177 -17.64 -12.78 -3.78
C ALA A 177 -16.47 -13.77 -3.80
N ALA A 178 -16.61 -14.86 -3.07
CA ALA A 178 -15.63 -15.94 -3.01
C ALA A 178 -16.31 -17.26 -3.37
N SER A 179 -15.76 -17.95 -4.39
CA SER A 179 -16.20 -19.29 -4.76
C SER A 179 -15.38 -20.35 -4.02
N TYR A 180 -16.07 -21.34 -3.45
CA TYR A 180 -15.47 -22.41 -2.66
C TYR A 180 -15.74 -23.75 -3.32
N CYS A 181 -14.69 -24.49 -3.63
CA CYS A 181 -14.80 -25.79 -4.25
C CYS A 181 -13.72 -26.74 -3.73
N ASN A 182 -14.02 -28.03 -3.69
CA ASN A 182 -12.99 -29.06 -3.52
C ASN A 182 -12.68 -29.65 -4.88
N VAL A 183 -11.46 -29.41 -5.37
CA VAL A 183 -11.02 -29.85 -6.70
C VAL A 183 -10.53 -31.31 -6.69
N ASP A 184 -10.28 -31.88 -5.50
CA ASP A 184 -9.95 -33.30 -5.38
C ASP A 184 -11.20 -34.15 -5.64
N PHE A 185 -11.38 -34.63 -6.87
CA PHE A 185 -12.54 -35.46 -7.29
C PHE A 185 -12.80 -36.66 -6.35
N LYS A 186 -11.75 -37.23 -5.75
CA LYS A 186 -11.84 -38.34 -4.79
C LYS A 186 -12.49 -37.96 -3.45
N LYS A 187 -12.55 -36.66 -3.12
CA LYS A 187 -13.06 -36.12 -1.85
C LYS A 187 -14.40 -35.37 -2.01
N SER A 188 -15.00 -35.37 -3.19
CA SER A 188 -16.19 -34.57 -3.51
C SER A 188 -17.53 -35.21 -3.11
N SER A 189 -17.53 -36.40 -2.51
CA SER A 189 -18.77 -37.07 -2.07
C SER A 189 -19.30 -36.42 -0.78
N GLY A 190 -20.41 -35.67 -0.88
CA GLY A 190 -21.12 -35.08 0.26
C GLY A 190 -20.66 -33.68 0.70
N SER A 191 -19.94 -32.94 -0.14
CA SER A 191 -19.48 -31.58 0.18
C SER A 191 -20.60 -30.55 0.05
N ASN A 192 -20.62 -29.56 0.94
CA ASN A 192 -21.40 -28.35 0.74
C ASN A 192 -20.89 -27.64 -0.52
N HIS A 193 -21.80 -27.24 -1.41
CA HIS A 193 -21.47 -26.48 -2.63
C HIS A 193 -21.63 -24.96 -2.44
N THR A 194 -21.92 -24.52 -1.22
CA THR A 194 -22.22 -23.13 -0.91
C THR A 194 -21.00 -22.24 -1.11
N SER A 195 -21.21 -21.13 -1.80
CA SER A 195 -20.25 -20.04 -1.93
C SER A 195 -20.78 -18.79 -1.22
N TYR A 196 -19.94 -17.80 -0.96
CA TYR A 196 -20.32 -16.68 -0.09
C TYR A 196 -19.96 -15.33 -0.68
N VAL A 197 -20.81 -14.36 -0.38
CA VAL A 197 -20.50 -12.93 -0.51
C VAL A 197 -20.15 -12.42 0.88
N TRP A 198 -18.99 -11.79 0.99
CA TRP A 198 -18.46 -11.21 2.20
C TRP A 198 -18.51 -9.69 2.12
N GLU A 199 -18.68 -9.07 3.27
CA GLU A 199 -18.57 -7.62 3.45
C GLU A 199 -17.24 -7.31 4.11
N VAL A 200 -16.57 -6.24 3.66
CA VAL A 200 -15.20 -5.91 4.08
C VAL A 200 -15.12 -5.58 5.57
N GLU A 201 -16.16 -4.98 6.14
CA GLU A 201 -16.19 -4.60 7.55
C GLU A 201 -16.48 -5.80 8.48
N ASN A 202 -17.17 -6.82 7.98
CA ASN A 202 -17.71 -7.92 8.77
C ASN A 202 -17.11 -9.28 8.37
N PRO A 203 -15.96 -9.69 8.93
CA PRO A 203 -15.29 -10.94 8.56
C PRO A 203 -15.87 -12.21 9.17
N ASN A 204 -16.70 -12.09 10.22
CA ASN A 204 -17.18 -13.24 10.99
C ASN A 204 -18.41 -13.94 10.38
N SER A 205 -19.18 -13.22 9.58
CA SER A 205 -20.42 -13.72 8.99
C SER A 205 -20.53 -13.31 7.54
N ALA A 206 -20.83 -14.28 6.66
CA ALA A 206 -21.11 -13.99 5.26
C ALA A 206 -22.36 -13.12 5.13
N TYR A 207 -22.29 -12.08 4.29
CA TYR A 207 -23.42 -11.22 3.95
C TYR A 207 -24.51 -12.02 3.22
N MET A 208 -24.10 -12.86 2.26
CA MET A 208 -25.00 -13.74 1.53
C MET A 208 -24.38 -15.10 1.28
N THR A 209 -25.21 -16.14 1.36
CA THR A 209 -24.85 -17.51 0.97
C THR A 209 -25.47 -17.83 -0.39
N LEU A 210 -24.63 -18.19 -1.35
CA LEU A 210 -25.04 -18.66 -2.67
C LEU A 210 -25.12 -20.19 -2.65
N LYS A 211 -26.26 -20.74 -3.07
CA LYS A 211 -26.54 -22.18 -3.12
C LYS A 211 -26.63 -22.64 -4.57
N PRO A 212 -25.50 -23.01 -5.20
CA PRO A 212 -25.54 -23.67 -6.49
C PRO A 212 -25.95 -25.14 -6.33
N PHE A 213 -26.53 -25.73 -7.36
CA PHE A 213 -26.87 -27.16 -7.37
C PHE A 213 -25.62 -28.08 -7.50
N CYS A 214 -24.48 -27.52 -7.90
CA CYS A 214 -23.21 -28.19 -8.17
C CYS A 214 -22.03 -27.30 -7.69
N PRO A 215 -20.82 -27.82 -7.41
CA PRO A 215 -19.70 -26.96 -7.01
C PRO A 215 -19.43 -25.82 -8.01
N LEU A 216 -19.28 -24.63 -7.46
CA LEU A 216 -18.98 -23.40 -8.20
C LEU A 216 -17.47 -23.20 -8.32
N LEU A 217 -16.96 -23.00 -9.53
CA LEU A 217 -15.53 -22.83 -9.79
C LEU A 217 -15.15 -21.37 -9.94
N THR A 218 -15.94 -20.61 -10.68
CA THR A 218 -15.72 -19.18 -10.90
C THR A 218 -16.97 -18.40 -10.59
N LEU A 219 -16.78 -17.16 -10.14
CA LEU A 219 -17.84 -16.25 -9.74
C LEU A 219 -17.36 -14.83 -9.98
N GLU A 220 -18.11 -14.06 -10.76
CA GLU A 220 -17.72 -12.73 -11.23
C GLU A 220 -18.88 -11.73 -11.13
N TYR A 221 -18.64 -10.60 -10.47
CA TYR A 221 -19.59 -9.49 -10.38
C TYR A 221 -19.76 -8.77 -11.71
N SER A 222 -21.01 -8.37 -12.00
CA SER A 222 -21.24 -7.47 -13.12
C SER A 222 -20.58 -6.11 -12.83
N PRO A 223 -19.80 -5.54 -13.76
CA PRO A 223 -19.19 -4.23 -13.56
C PRO A 223 -20.21 -3.08 -13.56
N LYS A 224 -21.45 -3.32 -13.99
CA LYS A 224 -22.52 -2.31 -14.08
C LYS A 224 -23.59 -2.44 -12.99
N ASP A 225 -23.81 -3.64 -12.48
CA ASP A 225 -24.84 -3.93 -11.47
C ASP A 225 -24.23 -4.70 -10.30
N SER A 226 -24.25 -4.09 -9.12
CA SER A 226 -23.70 -4.66 -7.89
C SER A 226 -24.47 -5.86 -7.36
N ASN A 227 -25.66 -6.16 -7.90
CA ASN A 227 -26.50 -7.27 -7.44
C ASN A 227 -26.37 -8.53 -8.31
N THR A 228 -25.85 -8.39 -9.52
CA THR A 228 -25.82 -9.48 -10.51
C THR A 228 -24.44 -10.14 -10.53
N LEU A 229 -24.44 -11.47 -10.47
CA LEU A 229 -23.26 -12.32 -10.47
C LEU A 229 -23.42 -13.42 -11.51
N VAL A 230 -22.34 -13.77 -12.20
CA VAL A 230 -22.29 -14.96 -13.07
C VAL A 230 -21.18 -15.89 -12.63
N GLY A 231 -21.35 -17.17 -12.89
CA GLY A 231 -20.38 -18.17 -12.47
C GLY A 231 -20.46 -19.45 -13.27
N GLY A 232 -19.36 -20.18 -13.25
CA GLY A 232 -19.18 -21.45 -13.94
C GLY A 232 -19.18 -22.62 -12.96
N LEU A 233 -19.85 -23.69 -13.34
CA LEU A 233 -20.06 -24.88 -12.52
C LEU A 233 -19.14 -26.02 -12.94
N MET A 234 -18.95 -26.99 -12.04
CA MET A 234 -18.17 -28.20 -12.31
C MET A 234 -18.75 -29.05 -13.46
N THR A 235 -20.05 -28.96 -13.74
CA THR A 235 -20.69 -29.65 -14.87
C THR A 235 -20.41 -29.01 -16.24
N GLY A 236 -19.74 -27.86 -16.28
CA GLY A 236 -19.54 -27.08 -17.51
C GLY A 236 -20.67 -26.09 -17.82
N GLN A 237 -21.77 -26.12 -17.05
CA GLN A 237 -22.86 -25.15 -17.13
C GLN A 237 -22.45 -23.80 -16.53
N VAL A 238 -23.10 -22.74 -16.99
CA VAL A 238 -23.01 -21.39 -16.44
C VAL A 238 -24.31 -21.04 -15.75
N ALA A 239 -24.20 -20.30 -14.65
CA ALA A 239 -25.35 -19.86 -13.86
C ALA A 239 -25.24 -18.37 -13.51
N CYS A 240 -26.40 -17.78 -13.26
CA CYS A 240 -26.55 -16.37 -12.91
C CYS A 240 -27.25 -16.25 -11.55
N TRP A 241 -26.80 -15.31 -10.73
CA TRP A 241 -27.35 -15.00 -9.42
C TRP A 241 -27.71 -13.52 -9.35
N ASP A 242 -28.82 -13.23 -8.65
CA ASP A 242 -29.21 -11.88 -8.24
C ASP A 242 -29.35 -11.89 -6.72
N ILE A 243 -28.47 -11.14 -6.06
CA ILE A 243 -28.38 -11.04 -4.59
C ILE A 243 -29.73 -10.62 -3.98
N ARG A 244 -30.56 -9.87 -4.70
CA ARG A 244 -31.86 -9.41 -4.20
C ARG A 244 -32.94 -10.50 -4.21
N ARG A 245 -32.81 -11.49 -5.08
CA ARG A 245 -33.80 -12.57 -5.26
C ARG A 245 -33.61 -13.71 -4.26
N GLY A 246 -32.42 -13.83 -3.67
CA GLY A 246 -32.11 -14.80 -2.63
C GLY A 246 -30.91 -15.68 -2.96
N PRO A 247 -30.77 -16.82 -2.25
CA PRO A 247 -29.55 -17.64 -2.30
C PRO A 247 -29.48 -18.57 -3.52
N GLU A 248 -30.60 -18.84 -4.20
CA GLU A 248 -30.67 -19.78 -5.33
C GLU A 248 -30.26 -19.10 -6.65
N ALA A 249 -29.79 -19.90 -7.60
CA ALA A 249 -29.48 -19.41 -8.94
C ALA A 249 -30.77 -18.95 -9.65
N VAL A 250 -30.69 -17.79 -10.27
CA VAL A 250 -31.80 -17.16 -11.01
C VAL A 250 -32.09 -17.93 -12.30
N ASP A 251 -31.02 -18.27 -13.02
CA ASP A 251 -31.09 -19.01 -14.28
C ASP A 251 -29.80 -19.82 -14.46
N THR A 252 -29.89 -20.92 -15.21
CA THR A 252 -28.78 -21.85 -15.49
C THR A 252 -28.88 -22.33 -16.93
N SER A 253 -27.74 -22.44 -17.61
CA SER A 253 -27.67 -22.91 -18.99
C SER A 253 -28.08 -24.38 -19.15
N SER A 254 -28.57 -24.76 -20.34
CA SER A 254 -28.85 -26.17 -20.65
C SER A 254 -27.56 -26.98 -20.73
N VAL A 255 -27.57 -28.21 -20.20
CA VAL A 255 -26.42 -29.13 -20.23
C VAL A 255 -25.96 -29.39 -21.68
N GLU A 256 -26.89 -29.47 -22.64
CA GLU A 256 -26.60 -29.83 -24.03
C GLU A 256 -25.71 -28.82 -24.76
N PHE A 257 -25.85 -27.52 -24.44
CA PHE A 257 -25.13 -26.44 -25.11
C PHE A 257 -23.95 -25.87 -24.30
N SER A 258 -23.80 -26.35 -23.07
CA SER A 258 -22.76 -25.94 -22.12
C SER A 258 -21.39 -26.54 -22.47
N HIS A 259 -20.37 -26.23 -21.68
CA HIS A 259 -19.04 -26.83 -21.85
C HIS A 259 -19.07 -28.33 -21.53
N ARG A 260 -18.19 -29.10 -22.18
CA ARG A 260 -18.03 -30.53 -21.88
C ARG A 260 -17.21 -30.78 -20.62
N ASP A 261 -16.30 -29.84 -20.34
CA ASP A 261 -15.42 -29.84 -19.18
C ASP A 261 -15.83 -28.74 -18.18
N PRO A 262 -15.37 -28.83 -16.91
CA PRO A 262 -15.70 -27.85 -15.89
C PRO A 262 -15.42 -26.40 -16.30
N CYS A 263 -16.40 -25.53 -16.13
CA CYS A 263 -16.28 -24.11 -16.51
C CYS A 263 -15.63 -23.32 -15.38
N ASP A 264 -14.32 -23.09 -15.49
CA ASP A 264 -13.50 -22.47 -14.46
C ASP A 264 -13.14 -20.99 -14.75
N LYS A 265 -13.55 -20.46 -15.91
CA LYS A 265 -13.34 -19.06 -16.30
C LYS A 265 -14.62 -18.46 -16.86
N ALA A 266 -15.02 -17.32 -16.31
CA ALA A 266 -16.14 -16.51 -16.79
C ALA A 266 -15.81 -15.04 -16.56
N LEU A 267 -16.04 -14.19 -17.57
CA LEU A 267 -15.80 -12.76 -17.50
C LEU A 267 -16.91 -11.99 -18.19
N TRP A 268 -17.24 -10.83 -17.65
CA TRP A 268 -18.19 -9.91 -18.27
C TRP A 268 -17.57 -9.22 -19.48
N ILE A 269 -18.42 -8.85 -20.44
CA ILE A 269 -18.04 -8.04 -21.59
C ILE A 269 -18.76 -6.71 -21.58
N ASN A 270 -18.12 -5.73 -22.21
CA ASN A 270 -18.67 -4.38 -22.30
C ASN A 270 -19.80 -4.33 -23.35
N SER A 271 -20.99 -4.75 -22.94
CA SER A 271 -22.24 -4.65 -23.70
C SER A 271 -23.02 -3.41 -23.27
N LYS A 272 -23.80 -2.81 -24.18
CA LYS A 272 -24.63 -1.62 -23.86
C LYS A 272 -25.57 -1.91 -22.68
N THR A 273 -26.19 -3.09 -22.68
CA THR A 273 -27.13 -3.54 -21.66
C THR A 273 -26.46 -4.05 -20.38
N GLY A 274 -25.17 -4.41 -20.41
CA GLY A 274 -24.48 -4.98 -19.25
C GLY A 274 -24.87 -6.42 -18.92
N THR A 275 -25.50 -7.13 -19.86
CA THR A 275 -26.08 -8.46 -19.63
C THR A 275 -25.30 -9.60 -20.27
N GLU A 276 -24.31 -9.28 -21.12
CA GLU A 276 -23.50 -10.27 -21.83
C GLU A 276 -22.22 -10.61 -21.08
N PHE A 277 -21.83 -11.87 -21.10
CA PHE A 277 -20.56 -12.39 -20.58
C PHE A 277 -20.06 -13.52 -21.47
N PHE A 278 -18.87 -14.02 -21.20
CA PHE A 278 -18.32 -15.17 -21.91
C PHE A 278 -17.58 -16.07 -20.94
N SER A 279 -17.56 -17.35 -21.27
CA SER A 279 -16.94 -18.40 -20.48
C SER A 279 -15.93 -19.17 -21.32
N ALA A 280 -14.96 -19.75 -20.63
CA ALA A 280 -13.99 -20.66 -21.19
C ALA A 280 -13.85 -21.89 -20.31
N SER A 281 -13.40 -22.98 -20.92
CA SER A 281 -13.17 -24.26 -20.25
C SER A 281 -11.96 -24.97 -20.87
N LYS A 282 -11.55 -26.03 -20.21
CA LYS A 282 -10.47 -26.92 -20.65
C LYS A 282 -10.83 -27.78 -21.87
N ASP A 283 -12.11 -27.79 -22.25
CA ASP A 283 -12.57 -28.34 -23.53
C ASP A 283 -12.12 -27.52 -24.76
N GLY A 284 -11.40 -26.41 -24.55
CA GLY A 284 -10.86 -25.57 -25.60
C GLY A 284 -11.90 -24.72 -26.31
N GLN A 285 -13.10 -24.57 -25.73
CA GLN A 285 -14.17 -23.74 -26.27
C GLN A 285 -14.31 -22.44 -25.48
N ILE A 286 -14.61 -21.35 -26.19
CA ILE A 286 -15.09 -20.09 -25.65
C ILE A 286 -16.55 -19.95 -26.05
N LYS A 287 -17.44 -19.70 -25.08
CA LYS A 287 -18.88 -19.51 -25.31
C LYS A 287 -19.31 -18.13 -24.84
N TRP A 288 -20.12 -17.44 -25.64
CA TRP A 288 -20.70 -16.16 -25.27
C TRP A 288 -22.16 -16.35 -24.84
N TRP A 289 -22.56 -15.64 -23.80
CA TRP A 289 -23.86 -15.80 -23.16
C TRP A 289 -24.52 -14.44 -22.93
N ASP A 290 -25.85 -14.43 -22.88
CA ASP A 290 -26.65 -13.29 -22.43
C ASP A 290 -27.51 -13.76 -21.26
N THR A 291 -27.42 -13.06 -20.12
CA THR A 291 -28.16 -13.38 -18.90
C THR A 291 -29.68 -13.36 -19.08
N ARG A 292 -30.19 -12.73 -20.13
CA ARG A 292 -31.62 -12.73 -20.49
C ARG A 292 -32.06 -14.01 -21.21
N LYS A 293 -31.12 -14.78 -21.77
CA LYS A 293 -31.35 -16.00 -22.54
C LYS A 293 -30.23 -17.01 -22.25
N MET A 294 -30.18 -17.52 -21.02
CA MET A 294 -29.07 -18.39 -20.58
C MET A 294 -29.11 -19.81 -21.15
N GLN A 295 -30.23 -20.24 -21.73
CA GLN A 295 -30.40 -21.64 -22.17
C GLN A 295 -29.43 -22.04 -23.30
N VAL A 296 -29.10 -21.12 -24.21
CA VAL A 296 -28.24 -21.36 -25.38
C VAL A 296 -27.20 -20.25 -25.48
N PRO A 297 -25.92 -20.56 -25.76
CA PRO A 297 -24.92 -19.53 -25.99
C PRO A 297 -25.20 -18.76 -27.29
N THR A 298 -24.96 -17.46 -27.27
CA THR A 298 -25.08 -16.58 -28.45
C THR A 298 -24.09 -16.98 -29.54
N GLU A 299 -22.90 -17.41 -29.14
CA GLU A 299 -21.81 -17.75 -30.04
C GLU A 299 -20.87 -18.77 -29.36
N THR A 300 -20.23 -19.62 -30.14
CA THR A 300 -19.18 -20.56 -29.67
C THR A 300 -17.98 -20.46 -30.60
N LEU A 301 -16.78 -20.46 -30.03
CA LEU A 301 -15.50 -20.48 -30.73
C LEU A 301 -14.65 -21.62 -30.18
N VAL A 302 -14.18 -22.49 -31.07
CA VAL A 302 -13.26 -23.58 -30.73
C VAL A 302 -11.82 -23.17 -31.00
N ILE A 303 -10.93 -23.38 -30.04
CA ILE A 303 -9.50 -23.07 -30.16
C ILE A 303 -8.75 -24.25 -30.78
N ASP A 304 -8.89 -24.42 -32.10
CA ASP A 304 -8.03 -25.30 -32.90
C ASP A 304 -6.84 -24.50 -33.45
N LEU A 305 -5.63 -24.81 -32.99
CA LEU A 305 -4.41 -24.12 -33.41
C LEU A 305 -3.95 -24.52 -34.81
N LEU A 306 -4.26 -25.72 -35.28
CA LEU A 306 -3.81 -26.21 -36.59
C LEU A 306 -4.74 -25.74 -37.69
N LYS A 307 -6.06 -25.91 -37.49
CA LYS A 307 -7.08 -25.57 -38.48
C LYS A 307 -8.28 -24.88 -37.81
N PRO A 308 -8.17 -23.57 -37.54
CA PRO A 308 -9.24 -22.80 -36.88
C PRO A 308 -10.60 -22.90 -37.59
N GLU A 309 -10.61 -23.00 -38.92
CA GLU A 309 -11.84 -23.05 -39.73
C GLU A 309 -12.66 -24.33 -39.54
N GLU A 310 -12.03 -25.45 -39.17
CA GLU A 310 -12.74 -26.72 -38.96
C GLU A 310 -13.54 -26.73 -37.64
N GLN A 311 -13.17 -25.87 -36.67
CA GLN A 311 -13.74 -25.81 -35.32
C GLN A 311 -13.95 -27.18 -34.68
N ASN A 312 -12.97 -28.07 -34.82
CA ASN A 312 -13.06 -29.42 -34.30
C ASN A 312 -12.73 -29.44 -32.81
N VAL A 313 -13.73 -29.81 -32.00
CA VAL A 313 -13.61 -29.89 -30.53
C VAL A 313 -12.57 -30.93 -30.10
N ASP A 314 -12.42 -32.03 -30.83
CA ASP A 314 -11.50 -33.11 -30.45
C ASP A 314 -10.02 -32.73 -30.64
N LYS A 315 -9.75 -31.68 -31.41
CA LYS A 315 -8.40 -31.10 -31.61
C LYS A 315 -8.22 -29.77 -30.89
N ALA A 316 -9.22 -29.35 -30.12
CA ALA A 316 -9.15 -28.09 -29.39
C ALA A 316 -8.07 -28.14 -28.32
N THR A 317 -7.37 -27.03 -28.14
CA THR A 317 -6.41 -26.88 -27.04
C THR A 317 -7.12 -26.26 -25.85
N GLY A 318 -7.02 -26.89 -24.68
CA GLY A 318 -7.67 -26.43 -23.45
C GLY A 318 -7.25 -25.02 -23.04
N ILE A 319 -8.21 -24.25 -22.51
CA ILE A 319 -8.02 -22.87 -22.06
C ILE A 319 -7.86 -22.88 -20.54
N SER A 320 -6.77 -22.28 -20.06
CA SER A 320 -6.41 -22.23 -18.63
C SER A 320 -6.56 -20.84 -18.02
N ALA A 321 -6.47 -19.78 -18.82
CA ALA A 321 -6.63 -18.40 -18.37
C ALA A 321 -7.44 -17.57 -19.37
N LEU A 322 -8.19 -16.60 -18.87
CA LEU A 322 -9.06 -15.74 -19.68
C LEU A 322 -8.89 -14.30 -19.23
N GLN A 323 -8.82 -13.37 -20.18
CA GLN A 323 -8.69 -11.94 -19.90
C GLN A 323 -9.51 -11.11 -20.87
N PHE A 324 -10.21 -10.12 -20.31
CA PHE A 324 -10.92 -9.10 -21.06
C PHE A 324 -10.70 -7.73 -20.43
N GLU A 325 -10.50 -6.73 -21.27
CA GLU A 325 -10.24 -5.36 -20.83
C GLU A 325 -11.37 -4.46 -21.36
N PRO A 326 -12.22 -3.85 -20.50
CA PRO A 326 -13.41 -3.13 -20.92
C PRO A 326 -13.16 -1.96 -21.88
N SER A 327 -11.98 -1.33 -21.79
CA SER A 327 -11.55 -0.27 -22.72
C SER A 327 -11.34 -0.78 -24.15
N MET A 328 -11.09 -2.08 -24.34
CA MET A 328 -10.90 -2.74 -25.63
C MET A 328 -12.05 -3.71 -25.95
N GLY A 329 -13.27 -3.19 -26.05
CA GLY A 329 -14.52 -3.98 -26.04
C GLY A 329 -14.69 -5.11 -27.07
N THR A 330 -13.81 -5.23 -28.09
CA THR A 330 -13.86 -6.31 -29.09
C THR A 330 -12.72 -7.31 -28.98
N ARG A 331 -11.66 -7.01 -28.21
CA ARG A 331 -10.49 -7.89 -28.08
C ARG A 331 -10.56 -8.65 -26.77
N PHE A 332 -10.26 -9.93 -26.82
CA PHE A 332 -10.09 -10.79 -25.65
C PHE A 332 -8.73 -11.46 -25.73
N MET A 333 -8.25 -11.99 -24.62
CA MET A 333 -7.12 -12.90 -24.62
C MET A 333 -7.45 -14.16 -23.86
N CYS A 334 -6.86 -15.27 -24.29
CA CYS A 334 -6.90 -16.53 -23.56
C CYS A 334 -5.52 -17.17 -23.52
N GLY A 335 -5.17 -17.71 -22.36
CA GLY A 335 -4.00 -18.54 -22.14
C GLY A 335 -4.39 -20.01 -22.24
N LEU A 336 -3.55 -20.80 -22.89
CA LEU A 336 -3.79 -22.22 -23.15
C LEU A 336 -2.93 -23.10 -22.24
N GLU A 337 -3.35 -24.36 -22.09
CA GLU A 337 -2.62 -25.37 -21.30
C GLU A 337 -1.25 -25.73 -21.90
N ASN A 338 -1.02 -25.46 -23.18
CA ASN A 338 0.27 -25.70 -23.85
C ASN A 338 1.22 -24.49 -23.82
N GLY A 339 0.93 -23.46 -23.01
CA GLY A 339 1.78 -22.28 -22.85
C GLY A 339 1.63 -21.20 -23.91
N VAL A 340 0.70 -21.37 -24.85
CA VAL A 340 0.39 -20.34 -25.86
C VAL A 340 -0.66 -19.38 -25.33
N VAL A 341 -0.47 -18.08 -25.58
CA VAL A 341 -1.50 -17.05 -25.38
C VAL A 341 -2.04 -16.62 -26.74
N ILE A 342 -3.36 -16.53 -26.85
CA ILE A 342 -4.04 -16.00 -28.02
C ILE A 342 -4.59 -14.62 -27.67
N SER A 343 -4.34 -13.64 -28.53
CA SER A 343 -5.09 -12.39 -28.58
C SER A 343 -6.09 -12.47 -29.73
N GLY A 344 -7.37 -12.46 -29.36
CA GLY A 344 -8.48 -12.66 -30.28
C GLY A 344 -9.35 -11.43 -30.46
N ASN A 345 -10.14 -11.42 -31.54
CA ASN A 345 -11.11 -10.36 -31.84
C ASN A 345 -12.49 -10.96 -32.04
N ARG A 346 -13.43 -10.68 -31.13
CA ARG A 346 -14.81 -11.19 -31.17
C ARG A 346 -15.52 -10.88 -32.49
N LYS A 347 -15.26 -9.70 -33.08
CA LYS A 347 -15.91 -9.25 -34.33
C LYS A 347 -15.26 -9.81 -35.62
N GLY A 348 -14.29 -10.71 -35.51
CA GLY A 348 -13.75 -11.41 -36.68
C GLY A 348 -14.84 -12.20 -37.42
N LYS A 349 -14.82 -12.20 -38.75
CA LYS A 349 -15.85 -12.91 -39.54
C LYS A 349 -15.57 -14.40 -39.57
N THR A 350 -14.31 -14.78 -39.68
CA THR A 350 -13.88 -16.18 -39.66
C THR A 350 -13.32 -16.59 -38.30
N PRO A 351 -13.36 -17.88 -37.94
CA PRO A 351 -12.67 -18.42 -36.78
C PRO A 351 -11.17 -18.08 -36.75
N SER A 352 -10.48 -18.10 -37.90
CA SER A 352 -9.06 -17.71 -37.98
C SER A 352 -8.84 -16.24 -37.64
N GLU A 353 -9.72 -15.34 -38.09
CA GLU A 353 -9.66 -13.92 -37.73
C GLU A 353 -9.96 -13.67 -36.25
N LYS A 354 -10.81 -14.50 -35.64
CA LYS A 354 -11.07 -14.46 -34.19
C LYS A 354 -9.86 -14.92 -33.38
N ILE A 355 -9.02 -15.81 -33.92
CA ILE A 355 -7.73 -16.26 -33.34
C ILE A 355 -6.58 -15.44 -33.97
N ALA A 356 -6.59 -14.13 -33.74
CA ALA A 356 -5.77 -13.18 -34.51
C ALA A 356 -4.25 -13.33 -34.30
N THR A 357 -3.79 -13.31 -33.05
CA THR A 357 -2.35 -13.32 -32.72
C THR A 357 -2.04 -14.37 -31.68
N ARG A 358 -0.90 -15.06 -31.84
CA ARG A 358 -0.44 -16.12 -30.95
C ARG A 358 0.93 -15.77 -30.38
N PHE A 359 1.11 -15.97 -29.09
CA PHE A 359 2.36 -15.75 -28.35
C PHE A 359 2.76 -17.06 -27.68
N LYS A 360 3.98 -17.54 -27.90
CA LYS A 360 4.51 -18.70 -27.18
C LYS A 360 5.00 -18.24 -25.80
N ALA A 361 4.05 -18.07 -24.89
CA ALA A 361 4.25 -17.26 -23.70
C ALA A 361 4.97 -18.00 -22.58
N GLN A 362 4.64 -19.26 -22.33
CA GLN A 362 5.15 -20.07 -21.22
C GLN A 362 5.58 -21.46 -21.72
N TYR A 363 6.30 -22.21 -20.88
CA TYR A 363 6.72 -23.59 -21.24
C TYR A 363 5.63 -24.61 -20.91
N GLY A 364 4.90 -24.40 -19.82
CA GLY A 364 3.70 -25.14 -19.43
C GLY A 364 2.44 -24.27 -19.46
N PRO A 365 1.37 -24.68 -18.76
CA PRO A 365 0.09 -23.99 -18.78
C PRO A 365 0.19 -22.51 -18.36
N VAL A 366 -0.54 -21.65 -19.05
CA VAL A 366 -0.68 -20.25 -18.63
C VAL A 366 -1.68 -20.19 -17.47
N ILE A 367 -1.18 -19.97 -16.26
CA ILE A 367 -1.99 -20.02 -15.02
C ILE A 367 -2.75 -18.71 -14.81
N SER A 368 -2.08 -17.57 -15.03
CA SER A 368 -2.71 -16.25 -14.99
C SER A 368 -2.30 -15.42 -16.21
N LEU A 369 -3.22 -14.58 -16.65
CA LEU A 369 -3.09 -13.71 -17.80
C LEU A 369 -3.84 -12.42 -17.50
N GLU A 370 -3.15 -11.29 -17.49
CA GLU A 370 -3.78 -10.00 -17.16
C GLU A 370 -3.17 -8.86 -17.99
N ARG A 371 -4.01 -8.01 -18.56
CA ARG A 371 -3.53 -6.78 -19.22
C ARG A 371 -3.20 -5.73 -18.18
N ASN A 372 -2.20 -4.90 -18.45
CA ASN A 372 -1.98 -3.73 -17.63
C ASN A 372 -3.16 -2.76 -17.78
N PRO A 373 -3.81 -2.31 -16.68
CA PRO A 373 -5.01 -1.46 -16.75
C PRO A 373 -4.79 -0.14 -17.50
N THR A 374 -3.60 0.45 -17.40
CA THR A 374 -3.26 1.72 -18.04
C THR A 374 -2.58 1.52 -19.39
N PHE A 375 -1.69 0.54 -19.48
CA PHE A 375 -0.88 0.24 -20.65
C PHE A 375 -1.41 -1.00 -21.37
N VAL A 376 -2.62 -0.94 -21.90
CA VAL A 376 -3.40 -2.08 -22.44
C VAL A 376 -2.73 -2.89 -23.55
N LYS A 377 -1.67 -2.36 -24.18
CA LYS A 377 -0.82 -3.11 -25.13
C LYS A 377 0.11 -4.11 -24.45
N ASN A 378 0.36 -3.95 -23.16
CA ASN A 378 1.23 -4.81 -22.38
C ASN A 378 0.41 -5.72 -21.48
N PHE A 379 0.84 -6.97 -21.38
CA PHE A 379 0.14 -7.97 -20.58
C PHE A 379 1.13 -8.85 -19.81
N LEU A 380 0.71 -9.26 -18.62
CA LEU A 380 1.40 -10.17 -17.74
C LEU A 380 0.91 -11.58 -18.01
N THR A 381 1.86 -12.51 -18.04
CA THR A 381 1.60 -13.94 -18.05
C THR A 381 2.32 -14.58 -16.88
N VAL A 382 1.65 -15.50 -16.20
CA VAL A 382 2.21 -16.27 -15.10
C VAL A 382 2.06 -17.74 -15.45
N GLY A 383 3.16 -18.48 -15.44
CA GLY A 383 3.20 -19.91 -15.71
C GLY A 383 4.48 -20.52 -15.19
N ASP A 384 4.42 -21.80 -14.85
CA ASP A 384 5.55 -22.56 -14.33
C ASP A 384 6.18 -21.87 -13.10
N TRP A 385 7.44 -21.44 -13.24
CA TRP A 385 8.26 -20.75 -12.25
C TRP A 385 8.62 -19.31 -12.69
N THR A 386 8.01 -18.76 -13.75
CA THR A 386 8.31 -17.38 -14.21
C THR A 386 7.06 -16.54 -14.40
N SER A 387 7.19 -15.25 -14.12
CA SER A 387 6.25 -14.25 -14.64
C SER A 387 6.91 -13.51 -15.80
N ARG A 388 6.14 -13.22 -16.86
CA ARG A 388 6.65 -12.57 -18.07
C ARG A 388 5.70 -11.46 -18.48
N ILE A 389 6.28 -10.31 -18.80
CA ILE A 389 5.58 -9.15 -19.33
C ILE A 389 5.82 -9.13 -20.84
N TRP A 390 4.74 -9.03 -21.59
CA TRP A 390 4.72 -9.03 -23.04
C TRP A 390 4.18 -7.70 -23.55
N SER A 391 4.62 -7.32 -24.74
CA SER A 391 4.02 -6.26 -25.55
C SER A 391 3.30 -6.91 -26.72
N GLU A 392 2.06 -6.54 -27.01
CA GLU A 392 1.30 -7.06 -28.17
C GLU A 392 2.02 -6.84 -29.51
N ASP A 393 2.95 -5.88 -29.54
CA ASP A 393 3.77 -5.56 -30.71
C ASP A 393 4.92 -6.56 -30.95
N CYS A 394 5.31 -7.35 -29.94
CA CYS A 394 6.41 -8.33 -29.99
C CYS A 394 5.83 -9.75 -29.86
N ARG A 395 6.04 -10.60 -30.88
CA ARG A 395 5.33 -11.89 -31.00
C ARG A 395 6.18 -13.09 -30.63
N GLU A 396 7.50 -12.99 -30.80
CA GLU A 396 8.42 -14.08 -30.56
C GLU A 396 9.01 -14.06 -29.15
N SER A 397 9.15 -12.87 -28.55
CA SER A 397 9.77 -12.69 -27.22
C SER A 397 8.98 -11.77 -26.28
N CYS A 398 9.13 -12.01 -24.98
CA CYS A 398 8.66 -11.13 -23.92
C CYS A 398 9.63 -9.96 -23.73
N ILE A 399 9.11 -8.81 -23.27
CA ILE A 399 9.92 -7.61 -23.02
C ILE A 399 10.61 -7.63 -21.66
N ALA A 400 10.08 -8.39 -20.70
CA ALA A 400 10.68 -8.58 -19.39
C ALA A 400 10.18 -9.89 -18.76
N TRP A 401 10.98 -10.49 -17.89
CA TRP A 401 10.61 -11.66 -17.12
C TRP A 401 11.31 -11.67 -15.76
N THR A 402 10.67 -12.30 -14.78
CA THR A 402 11.29 -12.49 -13.47
C THR A 402 12.29 -13.65 -13.50
N PRO A 403 13.32 -13.63 -12.64
CA PRO A 403 14.14 -14.82 -12.40
C PRO A 403 13.26 -16.01 -11.98
N GLY A 404 13.73 -17.22 -12.27
CA GLY A 404 13.01 -18.44 -11.90
C GLY A 404 12.73 -18.47 -10.39
N HIS A 405 11.45 -18.54 -10.02
CA HIS A 405 11.03 -18.66 -8.63
C HIS A 405 11.27 -20.09 -8.15
N ARG A 406 11.64 -20.21 -6.86
CA ARG A 406 11.94 -21.51 -6.23
C ARG A 406 10.68 -22.37 -6.09
N ASP A 407 9.57 -21.72 -5.75
CA ASP A 407 8.24 -22.32 -5.61
C ASP A 407 7.35 -21.93 -6.79
N PHE A 408 6.43 -22.81 -7.17
CA PHE A 408 5.52 -22.57 -8.29
C PHE A 408 4.62 -21.37 -8.03
N LEU A 409 4.41 -20.58 -9.09
CA LEU A 409 3.47 -19.46 -9.09
C LEU A 409 2.04 -19.98 -9.29
N THR A 410 1.07 -19.34 -8.64
CA THR A 410 -0.33 -19.79 -8.60
C THR A 410 -1.30 -18.79 -9.20
N SER A 411 -1.02 -17.48 -9.06
CA SER A 411 -1.78 -16.41 -9.68
C SER A 411 -0.92 -15.15 -9.72
N GLY A 412 -1.23 -14.24 -10.65
CA GLY A 412 -0.70 -12.89 -10.63
C GLY A 412 -1.71 -11.89 -11.17
N ALA A 413 -1.60 -10.65 -10.69
CA ALA A 413 -2.51 -9.55 -11.04
C ALA A 413 -1.78 -8.21 -11.02
N TRP A 414 -2.21 -7.27 -11.86
CA TRP A 414 -1.71 -5.89 -11.85
C TRP A 414 -2.38 -5.09 -10.74
N SER A 415 -1.66 -4.13 -10.19
CA SER A 415 -2.27 -3.08 -9.40
C SER A 415 -3.20 -2.22 -10.27
N SER A 416 -4.40 -1.91 -9.76
CA SER A 416 -5.37 -1.05 -10.44
C SER A 416 -5.00 0.42 -10.40
N THR A 417 -4.26 0.86 -9.38
CA THR A 417 -3.89 2.27 -9.18
C THR A 417 -2.46 2.53 -9.62
N ARG A 418 -1.48 1.81 -9.06
CA ARG A 418 -0.06 1.99 -9.38
C ARG A 418 0.33 1.23 -10.65
N TYR A 419 0.84 1.93 -11.66
CA TYR A 419 0.97 1.38 -13.02
C TYR A 419 2.06 0.33 -13.20
N SER A 420 3.12 0.40 -12.39
CA SER A 420 4.31 -0.45 -12.48
C SER A 420 4.26 -1.64 -11.52
N VAL A 421 3.25 -1.71 -10.65
CA VAL A 421 3.15 -2.73 -9.61
C VAL A 421 2.30 -3.90 -10.07
N TYR A 422 2.80 -5.11 -9.83
CA TYR A 422 2.03 -6.34 -9.97
C TYR A 422 2.34 -7.29 -8.83
N PHE A 423 1.41 -8.19 -8.58
CA PHE A 423 1.44 -9.14 -7.49
C PHE A 423 1.58 -10.56 -8.02
N LEU A 424 2.37 -11.37 -7.34
CA LEU A 424 2.51 -12.79 -7.61
C LEU A 424 2.25 -13.59 -6.33
N THR A 425 1.50 -14.67 -6.47
CA THR A 425 1.19 -15.58 -5.36
C THR A 425 1.82 -16.95 -5.59
N LYS A 426 2.36 -17.55 -4.53
CA LYS A 426 3.12 -18.80 -4.60
C LYS A 426 2.42 -19.95 -3.88
N THR A 427 2.82 -21.16 -4.26
CA THR A 427 2.40 -22.42 -3.63
C THR A 427 2.86 -22.56 -2.18
N ASP A 428 3.90 -21.86 -1.75
CA ASP A 428 4.36 -21.92 -0.37
C ASP A 428 3.53 -21.04 0.58
N GLY A 429 2.65 -20.17 0.07
CA GLY A 429 1.90 -19.22 0.90
C GLY A 429 2.43 -17.78 0.89
N THR A 430 3.46 -17.52 0.09
CA THR A 430 4.09 -16.20 -0.02
C THR A 430 3.47 -15.35 -1.13
N LEU A 431 3.26 -14.07 -0.83
CA LEU A 431 2.85 -13.01 -1.74
C LEU A 431 4.07 -12.13 -2.06
N ASP A 432 4.46 -12.08 -3.33
CA ASP A 432 5.49 -11.17 -3.82
C ASP A 432 4.84 -9.95 -4.50
N VAL A 433 5.30 -8.77 -4.12
CA VAL A 433 4.96 -7.50 -4.76
C VAL A 433 6.16 -7.02 -5.55
N TRP A 434 5.96 -6.82 -6.83
CA TRP A 434 6.98 -6.32 -7.76
C TRP A 434 6.62 -4.90 -8.17
N ASP A 435 7.60 -4.00 -8.18
CA ASP A 435 7.47 -2.69 -8.83
C ASP A 435 8.52 -2.60 -9.93
N PHE A 436 8.06 -2.70 -11.18
CA PHE A 436 8.92 -2.79 -12.35
C PHE A 436 9.75 -1.52 -12.61
N LEU A 437 9.38 -0.39 -12.02
CA LEU A 437 10.17 0.85 -12.08
C LEU A 437 11.28 0.92 -11.03
N ILE A 438 11.09 0.26 -9.88
CA ILE A 438 12.04 0.31 -8.77
C ILE A 438 13.04 -0.84 -8.88
N GLN A 439 12.54 -2.07 -9.02
CA GLN A 439 13.37 -3.27 -8.96
C GLN A 439 12.87 -4.35 -9.92
N GLN A 440 13.78 -4.92 -10.71
CA GLN A 440 13.48 -5.90 -11.77
C GLN A 440 14.06 -7.28 -11.52
N ASP A 441 15.07 -7.39 -10.65
CA ASP A 441 15.77 -8.62 -10.33
C ASP A 441 15.15 -9.36 -9.14
N SER A 442 14.51 -8.65 -8.21
CA SER A 442 13.87 -9.24 -7.04
C SER A 442 12.60 -8.48 -6.62
N PRO A 443 11.68 -9.11 -5.89
CA PRO A 443 10.45 -8.45 -5.45
C PRO A 443 10.76 -7.33 -4.44
N VAL A 444 10.06 -6.20 -4.56
CA VAL A 444 10.19 -5.06 -3.64
C VAL A 444 9.71 -5.42 -2.23
N LEU A 445 8.70 -6.30 -2.15
CA LEU A 445 8.17 -6.79 -0.90
C LEU A 445 7.77 -8.26 -1.06
N SER A 446 8.21 -9.12 -0.15
CA SER A 446 7.79 -10.53 -0.09
C SER A 446 7.23 -10.83 1.28
N VAL A 447 5.98 -11.27 1.34
CA VAL A 447 5.19 -11.41 2.57
C VAL A 447 4.65 -12.81 2.68
N LYS A 448 4.97 -13.49 3.77
CA LYS A 448 4.38 -14.80 4.10
C LYS A 448 2.98 -14.57 4.67
N VAL A 449 1.95 -14.80 3.85
CA VAL A 449 0.54 -14.58 4.26
C VAL A 449 0.02 -15.76 5.07
N CYS A 450 0.36 -16.99 4.64
CA CYS A 450 0.03 -18.21 5.37
C CYS A 450 1.06 -19.32 5.05
N ASP A 451 0.94 -20.47 5.73
CA ASP A 451 1.78 -21.65 5.48
C ASP A 451 1.22 -22.57 4.39
N GLU A 452 0.06 -22.21 3.85
CA GLU A 452 -0.72 -23.01 2.89
C GLU A 452 -0.65 -22.38 1.50
N THR A 453 -0.86 -23.17 0.45
CA THR A 453 -0.80 -22.69 -0.94
C THR A 453 -1.83 -21.58 -1.18
N LEU A 454 -1.36 -20.43 -1.68
CA LEU A 454 -2.24 -19.40 -2.22
C LEU A 454 -2.86 -19.89 -3.53
N THR A 455 -4.08 -19.44 -3.82
CA THR A 455 -4.82 -19.87 -5.01
C THR A 455 -5.12 -18.73 -5.97
N CYS A 456 -5.50 -17.56 -5.45
CA CYS A 456 -5.75 -16.38 -6.26
C CYS A 456 -5.55 -15.08 -5.49
N ILE A 457 -5.34 -14.00 -6.24
CA ILE A 457 -5.25 -12.64 -5.72
C ILE A 457 -6.13 -11.73 -6.59
N ARG A 458 -6.88 -10.84 -5.93
CA ARG A 458 -7.64 -9.77 -6.58
C ARG A 458 -7.41 -8.44 -5.87
N PRO A 459 -6.66 -7.52 -6.48
CA PRO A 459 -6.54 -6.15 -6.01
C PRO A 459 -7.89 -5.44 -6.01
N HIS A 460 -8.12 -4.60 -5.01
CA HIS A 460 -9.27 -3.73 -4.93
C HIS A 460 -9.12 -2.58 -5.94
N GLU A 461 -10.22 -2.06 -6.50
CA GLU A 461 -10.15 -1.01 -7.52
C GLU A 461 -9.41 0.26 -7.03
N GLN A 462 -9.57 0.61 -5.75
CA GLN A 462 -8.86 1.72 -5.10
C GLN A 462 -7.38 1.42 -4.76
N GLY A 463 -6.89 0.20 -5.02
CA GLY A 463 -5.48 -0.19 -4.92
C GLY A 463 -4.92 -0.44 -3.53
N GLN A 464 -5.45 0.20 -2.48
CA GLN A 464 -4.92 0.06 -1.11
C GLN A 464 -5.07 -1.35 -0.52
N LEU A 465 -6.10 -2.06 -0.93
CA LEU A 465 -6.43 -3.41 -0.44
C LEU A 465 -6.28 -4.45 -1.55
N ALA A 466 -5.95 -5.69 -1.19
CA ALA A 466 -6.09 -6.85 -2.04
C ALA A 466 -6.62 -8.05 -1.26
N ALA A 467 -7.52 -8.80 -1.88
CA ALA A 467 -7.98 -10.07 -1.35
C ALA A 467 -7.09 -11.20 -1.88
N VAL A 468 -6.52 -11.98 -0.97
CA VAL A 468 -5.63 -13.10 -1.26
C VAL A 468 -6.24 -14.37 -0.70
N ALA A 469 -6.46 -15.35 -1.54
CA ALA A 469 -7.14 -16.58 -1.15
C ALA A 469 -6.17 -17.76 -1.04
N ASN A 470 -6.55 -18.73 -0.22
CA ASN A 470 -5.76 -19.95 -0.04
C ASN A 470 -6.56 -21.24 -0.32
N LYS A 471 -5.83 -22.35 -0.35
CA LYS A 471 -6.37 -23.69 -0.58
C LYS A 471 -7.21 -24.25 0.58
N ARG A 472 -7.17 -23.64 1.76
CA ARG A 472 -7.91 -24.10 2.95
C ARG A 472 -9.19 -23.32 3.23
N GLY A 473 -9.58 -22.41 2.35
CA GLY A 473 -10.86 -21.71 2.45
C GLY A 473 -10.77 -20.40 3.24
N ALA A 474 -9.56 -19.87 3.42
CA ALA A 474 -9.34 -18.54 3.98
C ALA A 474 -9.08 -17.53 2.87
N THR A 475 -9.66 -16.34 3.03
CA THR A 475 -9.34 -15.15 2.25
C THR A 475 -8.76 -14.11 3.19
N TYR A 476 -7.56 -13.64 2.89
CA TYR A 476 -6.83 -12.63 3.63
C TYR A 476 -6.98 -11.29 2.92
N LEU A 477 -7.45 -10.27 3.63
CA LEU A 477 -7.46 -8.91 3.14
C LEU A 477 -6.16 -8.24 3.56
N VAL A 478 -5.32 -7.97 2.58
CA VAL A 478 -4.00 -7.37 2.77
C VAL A 478 -4.06 -5.91 2.33
N GLU A 479 -3.55 -5.03 3.18
CA GLU A 479 -3.42 -3.61 2.91
C GLU A 479 -1.96 -3.27 2.61
N PHE A 480 -1.74 -2.46 1.58
CA PHE A 480 -0.41 -2.02 1.17
C PHE A 480 -0.14 -0.56 1.55
N SER A 481 1.14 -0.24 1.76
CA SER A 481 1.57 1.13 2.01
C SER A 481 1.40 2.03 0.79
N GLU A 482 1.36 3.34 1.03
CA GLU A 482 1.22 4.37 -0.02
C GLU A 482 2.27 4.24 -1.14
N ALA A 483 3.47 3.77 -0.79
CA ALA A 483 4.57 3.50 -1.71
C ALA A 483 4.20 2.53 -2.85
N LEU A 484 3.27 1.62 -2.62
CA LEU A 484 2.84 0.59 -3.56
C LEU A 484 1.50 0.91 -4.23
N THR A 485 0.83 1.99 -3.82
CA THR A 485 -0.56 2.28 -4.23
C THR A 485 -0.68 3.60 -4.98
N VAL A 486 0.12 4.62 -4.63
CA VAL A 486 0.08 5.96 -5.23
C VAL A 486 1.13 6.09 -6.31
N ASN A 487 0.76 6.68 -7.46
CA ASN A 487 1.74 7.05 -8.50
C ASN A 487 2.33 8.44 -8.23
N GLN A 488 3.62 8.58 -8.44
CA GLN A 488 4.28 9.88 -8.50
C GLN A 488 4.05 10.54 -9.87
N LYS A 489 4.25 11.86 -9.94
CA LYS A 489 3.99 12.67 -11.16
C LYS A 489 4.71 12.15 -12.41
N ASN A 490 5.90 11.58 -12.25
CA ASN A 490 6.74 11.13 -13.36
C ASN A 490 6.60 9.63 -13.68
N ASP A 491 5.92 8.83 -12.85
CA ASP A 491 5.90 7.36 -12.97
C ASP A 491 5.33 6.90 -14.31
N LYS A 492 4.25 7.55 -14.77
CA LYS A 492 3.66 7.24 -16.08
C LYS A 492 4.67 7.46 -17.21
N LEU A 493 5.43 8.56 -17.15
CA LEU A 493 6.38 8.95 -18.18
C LEU A 493 7.60 8.01 -18.17
N LEU A 494 8.11 7.66 -16.99
CA LEU A 494 9.19 6.70 -16.79
C LEU A 494 8.80 5.29 -17.27
N LEU A 495 7.61 4.81 -16.89
CA LEU A 495 7.15 3.48 -17.30
C LEU A 495 6.90 3.40 -18.80
N THR A 496 6.36 4.46 -19.40
CA THR A 496 6.21 4.54 -20.86
C THR A 496 7.57 4.45 -21.55
N ALA A 497 8.55 5.24 -21.11
CA ALA A 497 9.89 5.22 -21.67
C ALA A 497 10.56 3.84 -21.53
N LEU A 498 10.35 3.17 -20.40
CA LEU A 498 10.90 1.84 -20.12
C LEU A 498 10.26 0.78 -21.03
N LEU A 499 8.92 0.71 -21.10
CA LEU A 499 8.21 -0.25 -21.94
C LEU A 499 8.52 -0.04 -23.43
N ASP A 500 8.59 1.21 -23.89
CA ASP A 500 8.95 1.53 -25.26
C ASP A 500 10.41 1.15 -25.58
N ARG A 501 11.34 1.37 -24.63
CA ARG A 501 12.74 0.98 -24.77
C ARG A 501 12.87 -0.53 -24.93
N GLU A 502 12.28 -1.32 -24.04
CA GLU A 502 12.36 -2.78 -24.11
C GLU A 502 11.63 -3.33 -25.35
N THR A 503 10.47 -2.76 -25.70
CA THR A 503 9.76 -3.14 -26.94
C THR A 503 10.60 -2.88 -28.19
N ARG A 504 11.29 -1.72 -28.27
CA ARG A 504 12.19 -1.42 -29.40
C ARG A 504 13.37 -2.37 -29.45
N ARG A 505 13.99 -2.64 -28.29
CA ARG A 505 15.09 -3.60 -28.16
C ARG A 505 14.68 -4.97 -28.68
N GLU A 506 13.55 -5.50 -28.24
CA GLU A 506 13.06 -6.81 -28.67
C GLU A 506 12.72 -6.84 -30.16
N LYS A 507 12.10 -5.79 -30.72
CA LYS A 507 11.86 -5.72 -32.18
C LYS A 507 13.16 -5.79 -33.00
N VAL A 508 14.24 -5.17 -32.53
CA VAL A 508 15.55 -5.24 -33.20
C VAL A 508 16.12 -6.66 -33.11
N ILE A 509 15.99 -7.32 -31.96
CA ILE A 509 16.43 -8.71 -31.75
C ILE A 509 15.62 -9.67 -32.64
N GLU A 510 14.30 -9.54 -32.68
CA GLU A 510 13.41 -10.32 -33.56
C GLU A 510 13.80 -10.15 -35.04
N ALA A 511 14.05 -8.90 -35.49
CA ALA A 511 14.49 -8.62 -36.85
C ALA A 511 15.84 -9.30 -37.17
N LYS A 512 16.82 -9.20 -36.27
CA LYS A 512 18.13 -9.85 -36.42
C LYS A 512 18.01 -11.37 -36.42
N ASN A 513 17.19 -11.95 -35.56
CA ASN A 513 16.92 -13.39 -35.51
C ASN A 513 16.26 -13.87 -36.81
N ARG A 514 15.35 -13.07 -37.39
CA ARG A 514 14.74 -13.37 -38.68
C ARG A 514 15.77 -13.35 -39.81
N GLU A 515 16.66 -12.36 -39.83
CA GLU A 515 17.76 -12.30 -40.79
C GLU A 515 18.69 -13.50 -40.67
N LEU A 516 19.09 -13.88 -39.45
CA LEU A 516 19.92 -15.06 -39.19
C LEU A 516 19.25 -16.34 -39.68
N ARG A 517 17.94 -16.53 -39.42
CA ARG A 517 17.18 -17.68 -39.92
C ARG A 517 17.13 -17.70 -41.46
N LEU A 518 17.02 -16.55 -42.11
CA LEU A 518 17.05 -16.45 -43.57
C LEU A 518 18.44 -16.77 -44.13
N LYS A 519 19.51 -16.26 -43.52
CA LYS A 519 20.91 -16.58 -43.88
C LYS A 519 21.20 -18.07 -43.73
N MET A 520 20.78 -18.69 -42.62
CA MET A 520 20.93 -20.13 -42.41
C MET A 520 20.15 -20.96 -43.44
N ARG A 521 18.95 -20.51 -43.86
CA ARG A 521 18.19 -21.16 -44.93
C ARG A 521 18.85 -21.00 -46.30
N ALA A 522 19.39 -19.82 -46.60
CA ALA A 522 20.14 -19.58 -47.84
C ALA A 522 21.42 -20.41 -47.90
N PHE A 523 22.15 -20.54 -46.79
CA PHE A 523 23.34 -21.40 -46.71
C PHE A 523 22.99 -22.88 -46.93
N LYS A 524 21.89 -23.36 -46.33
CA LYS A 524 21.39 -24.73 -46.59
C LYS A 524 20.96 -24.93 -48.05
N ALA A 525 20.34 -23.94 -48.67
CA ALA A 525 19.93 -24.00 -50.08
C ALA A 525 21.14 -23.97 -51.04
N HIS A 526 22.21 -23.23 -50.71
CA HIS A 526 23.46 -23.26 -51.48
C HIS A 526 24.21 -24.60 -51.32
N GLY A 527 24.21 -25.20 -50.12
CA GLY A 527 24.76 -26.54 -49.91
C GLY A 527 24.01 -27.66 -50.66
N GLU A 528 22.71 -27.48 -50.93
CA GLU A 528 21.93 -28.40 -51.78
C GLU A 528 22.12 -28.14 -53.29
N SER A 529 22.38 -26.90 -53.72
CA SER A 529 22.61 -26.60 -55.14
C SER A 529 23.96 -27.10 -55.67
N ASP A 530 25.00 -27.11 -54.84
CA ASP A 530 26.32 -27.64 -55.22
C ASP A 530 26.33 -29.18 -55.42
N LEU A 531 25.31 -29.88 -54.91
CA LEU A 531 25.15 -31.33 -55.08
C LEU A 531 24.43 -31.70 -56.39
N VAL A 532 23.73 -30.77 -57.05
CA VAL A 532 22.97 -31.06 -58.28
C VAL A 532 23.85 -30.96 -59.54
N ASP A 533 24.98 -30.25 -59.48
CA ASP A 533 25.88 -30.05 -60.63
C ASP A 533 26.91 -31.19 -60.83
N SER A 534 26.86 -32.24 -59.98
CA SER A 534 27.77 -33.39 -60.04
C SER A 534 27.12 -34.73 -60.42
N SER A 535 25.79 -34.79 -60.62
CA SER A 535 25.08 -36.07 -60.87
C SER A 535 24.61 -36.27 -62.32
N ALA A 536 25.42 -35.87 -63.30
CA ALA A 536 25.25 -36.32 -64.68
C ALA A 536 26.07 -37.60 -64.95
N LYS A 537 25.61 -38.75 -64.44
CA LYS A 537 25.77 -40.08 -65.06
C LYS A 537 25.10 -41.21 -64.26
N THR A 538 24.22 -41.91 -64.98
CA THR A 538 23.76 -43.30 -64.84
C THR A 538 22.89 -43.71 -63.64
N ASP A 539 21.68 -44.18 -64.01
CA ASP A 539 20.73 -44.99 -63.25
C ASP A 539 21.40 -46.21 -62.60
N GLU A 540 21.09 -46.44 -61.33
CA GLU A 540 20.50 -47.68 -60.82
C GLU A 540 19.91 -47.45 -59.42
N ARG A 541 18.72 -48.00 -59.19
CA ARG A 541 17.93 -47.85 -57.96
C ARG A 541 18.41 -48.84 -56.90
N GLU A 542 18.69 -48.36 -55.69
CA GLU A 542 18.18 -48.81 -54.38
C GLU A 542 19.11 -48.34 -53.23
N ASP A 543 18.51 -48.04 -52.07
CA ASP A 543 19.09 -47.70 -50.76
C ASP A 543 19.76 -46.32 -50.54
N SER A 544 18.93 -45.30 -50.26
CA SER A 544 19.34 -43.99 -49.74
C SER A 544 18.87 -43.77 -48.29
N LYS A 545 19.59 -44.35 -47.32
CA LYS A 545 19.51 -43.93 -45.91
C LYS A 545 20.86 -43.66 -45.21
N ASP A 546 21.98 -44.09 -45.79
CA ASP A 546 23.29 -43.99 -45.10
C ASP A 546 24.12 -42.75 -45.45
N THR A 547 23.81 -42.02 -46.52
CA THR A 547 24.63 -40.86 -46.96
C THR A 547 24.44 -39.60 -46.08
N SER A 548 23.34 -39.49 -45.34
CA SER A 548 23.04 -38.32 -44.50
C SER A 548 23.78 -38.31 -43.14
N ASN A 549 24.24 -39.47 -42.67
CA ASN A 549 25.01 -39.59 -41.43
C ASN A 549 26.49 -39.23 -41.63
N GLY A 550 27.07 -39.50 -42.81
CA GLY A 550 28.46 -39.16 -43.12
C GLY A 550 28.72 -37.65 -43.12
N LEU A 551 27.83 -36.86 -43.72
CA LEU A 551 27.94 -35.39 -43.79
C LEU A 551 27.73 -34.69 -42.43
N LYS A 552 26.88 -35.26 -41.56
CA LYS A 552 26.74 -34.76 -40.19
C LYS A 552 27.98 -35.05 -39.36
N ASN A 553 28.60 -36.22 -39.53
CA ASN A 553 29.83 -36.56 -38.83
C ASN A 553 31.00 -35.66 -39.25
N THR A 554 31.12 -35.28 -40.52
CA THR A 554 32.20 -34.37 -40.96
C THR A 554 32.02 -32.94 -40.45
N MET A 555 30.79 -32.41 -40.42
CA MET A 555 30.50 -31.10 -39.83
C MET A 555 30.72 -31.08 -38.31
N ILE A 556 30.36 -32.17 -37.61
CA ILE A 556 30.60 -32.30 -36.16
C ILE A 556 32.11 -32.35 -35.89
N MET A 557 32.87 -33.13 -36.65
CA MET A 557 34.33 -33.17 -36.52
C MET A 557 34.98 -31.82 -36.80
N GLN A 558 34.49 -31.04 -37.77
CA GLN A 558 34.98 -29.67 -38.01
C GLN A 558 34.68 -28.74 -36.84
N CYS A 559 33.48 -28.81 -36.26
CA CYS A 559 33.14 -27.99 -35.10
C CYS A 559 33.95 -28.37 -33.86
N GLU A 560 34.23 -29.66 -33.65
CA GLU A 560 35.11 -30.14 -32.56
C GLU A 560 36.55 -29.66 -32.78
N GLN A 561 37.06 -29.74 -34.02
CA GLN A 561 38.40 -29.25 -34.35
C GLN A 561 38.52 -27.72 -34.15
N ASP A 562 37.52 -26.94 -34.57
CA ASP A 562 37.50 -25.48 -34.36
C ASP A 562 37.42 -25.13 -32.87
N TYR A 563 36.67 -25.91 -32.08
CA TYR A 563 36.58 -25.74 -30.63
C TYR A 563 37.91 -26.06 -29.93
N GLU A 564 38.59 -27.16 -30.32
CA GLU A 564 39.92 -27.49 -29.81
C GLU A 564 40.97 -26.44 -30.19
N ASN A 565 40.91 -25.91 -31.41
CA ASN A 565 41.80 -24.85 -31.86
C ASN A 565 41.62 -23.57 -31.03
N LEU A 566 40.37 -23.17 -30.73
CA LEU A 566 40.07 -22.02 -29.87
C LEU A 566 40.57 -22.21 -28.44
N ILE A 567 40.45 -23.42 -27.88
CA ILE A 567 41.00 -23.74 -26.56
C ILE A 567 42.53 -23.63 -26.56
N ASN A 568 43.18 -24.18 -27.59
CA ASN A 568 44.63 -24.15 -27.70
C ASN A 568 45.17 -22.72 -27.90
N GLU A 569 44.44 -21.87 -28.64
CA GLU A 569 44.77 -20.45 -28.77
C GLU A 569 44.62 -19.69 -27.45
N GLU A 570 43.60 -19.99 -26.65
CA GLU A 570 43.42 -19.34 -25.33
C GLU A 570 44.48 -19.80 -24.33
N LEU A 571 44.82 -21.10 -24.32
CA LEU A 571 45.92 -21.65 -23.51
C LEU A 571 47.28 -21.08 -23.92
N ALA A 572 47.51 -20.86 -25.21
CA ALA A 572 48.72 -20.20 -25.70
C ALA A 572 48.78 -18.73 -25.23
N ARG A 573 47.65 -18.02 -25.27
CA ARG A 573 47.56 -16.64 -24.73
C ARG A 573 47.82 -16.58 -23.22
N GLU A 574 47.29 -17.52 -22.44
CA GLU A 574 47.58 -17.61 -21.01
C GLU A 574 49.06 -17.96 -20.73
N ALA A 575 49.66 -18.83 -21.54
CA ALA A 575 51.09 -19.16 -21.41
C ALA A 575 52.01 -17.97 -21.76
N GLU A 576 51.66 -17.19 -22.78
CA GLU A 576 52.35 -15.93 -23.10
C GLU A 576 52.20 -14.90 -21.98
N ALA A 577 51.00 -14.73 -21.43
CA ALA A 577 50.75 -13.83 -20.31
C ALA A 577 51.58 -14.21 -19.06
N ASN A 578 51.64 -15.50 -18.73
CA ASN A 578 52.44 -16.00 -17.61
C ASN A 578 53.95 -15.81 -17.82
N ASN A 579 54.45 -15.95 -19.05
CA ASN A 579 55.86 -15.68 -19.37
C ASN A 579 56.22 -14.19 -19.28
N VAL A 580 55.28 -13.30 -19.59
CA VAL A 580 55.46 -11.84 -19.42
C VAL A 580 55.51 -11.46 -17.93
N GLU A 581 54.68 -12.07 -17.08
CA GLU A 581 54.75 -11.87 -15.62
C GLU A 581 56.04 -12.42 -14.99
N LEU A 582 56.52 -13.58 -15.43
CA LEU A 582 57.81 -14.16 -14.99
C LEU A 582 59.00 -13.28 -15.40
N ASN A 583 59.00 -12.70 -16.59
CA ASN A 583 60.06 -11.79 -17.04
C ASN A 583 60.03 -10.45 -16.28
N ASN A 584 58.84 -9.91 -15.97
CA ASN A 584 58.73 -8.69 -15.16
C ASN A 584 59.21 -8.88 -13.71
N ASN A 585 58.96 -10.05 -13.12
CA ASN A 585 59.43 -10.37 -11.76
C ASN A 585 60.96 -10.57 -11.69
N ASN A 586 61.59 -11.11 -12.74
CA ASN A 586 63.05 -11.24 -12.81
C ASN A 586 63.77 -9.90 -13.00
N VAL A 587 63.14 -8.91 -13.65
CA VAL A 587 63.70 -7.55 -13.76
C VAL A 587 63.62 -6.79 -12.42
N LEU A 588 62.60 -7.03 -11.62
CA LEU A 588 62.45 -6.43 -10.28
C LEU A 588 63.44 -6.99 -9.25
N GLN A 589 63.82 -8.27 -9.33
CA GLN A 589 64.81 -8.85 -8.41
C GLN A 589 66.26 -8.42 -8.70
N ASN A 590 66.60 -8.08 -9.95
CA ASN A 590 67.96 -7.64 -10.31
C ASN A 590 68.21 -6.13 -10.09
N GLY A 591 67.17 -5.35 -9.74
CA GLY A 591 67.27 -3.90 -9.49
C GLY A 591 67.55 -3.50 -8.03
N THR A 592 67.71 -4.46 -7.11
CA THR A 592 67.84 -4.19 -5.65
C THR A 592 69.21 -4.50 -5.04
N ILE A 593 70.27 -4.62 -5.86
CA ILE A 593 71.65 -4.78 -5.37
C ILE A 593 72.59 -3.84 -6.13
N THR A 594 72.51 -2.55 -5.84
CA THR A 594 73.64 -1.60 -5.95
C THR A 594 73.35 -0.36 -5.11
N SER A 595 73.81 -0.39 -3.86
CA SER A 595 74.26 0.79 -3.11
C SER A 595 75.69 1.11 -3.46
#